data_AF-A0A9X0QVC2-F1
#
_entry.id   AF-A0A9X0QVC2-F1
#
_cell.length_a   1.000
_cell.length_b   1.000
_cell.length_c   1.000
_cell.angle_alpha   90.00
_cell.angle_beta   90.00
_cell.angle_gamma   90.00
#
_symmetry.space_group_name_H-M   'P 1'
#
loop_
_entity.id
_entity.type
_entity.pdbx_description
1 polymer ?
#
loop_
_entity_poly.entity_id
_entity_poly.type
_entity_poly.pdbx_seq_one_letter_code
_entity_poly.pdbx_strand_id
1 'polypeptide(L)' 'MWTQENRARYDRSKLRYPSDLTDEEWALIRTLIPPAKPGGNKRTVEVRAVVNGVMYILSTGCQWAA' A
#
# COMPACT_ATOMS: atom_id res chain seq x y z
N MET A 1 -20.75 -0.25 11.84
CA MET A 1 -21.26 1.00 12.45
C MET A 1 -20.11 1.99 12.55
N TRP A 2 -20.30 3.24 12.12
CA TRP A 2 -19.24 4.27 12.12
C TRP A 2 -19.09 4.86 13.54
N THR A 3 -18.14 4.34 14.31
CA THR A 3 -17.84 4.75 15.68
C THR A 3 -16.59 5.65 15.72
N GLN A 4 -16.35 6.37 16.82
CA GLN A 4 -15.13 7.16 17.00
C GLN A 4 -13.85 6.29 16.88
N GLU A 5 -13.87 5.08 17.43
CA GLU A 5 -12.76 4.14 17.33
C GLU A 5 -12.51 3.69 15.88
N ASN A 6 -13.56 3.35 15.15
CA ASN A 6 -13.44 2.97 13.73
C ASN A 6 -12.93 4.14 12.87
N ARG A 7 -13.28 5.38 13.19
CA ARG A 7 -12.76 6.57 12.49
C ARG A 7 -11.24 6.65 12.56
N ALA A 8 -10.68 6.47 13.76
CA ALA A 8 -9.23 6.50 13.94
C ALA A 8 -8.55 5.35 13.19
N ARG A 9 -9.14 4.14 13.23
CA ARG A 9 -8.62 2.97 12.52
C ARG A 9 -8.59 3.14 11.00
N TYR A 10 -9.60 3.80 10.42
CA TYR A 10 -9.72 4.01 8.97
C TYR A 10 -9.26 5.41 8.53
N ASP A 11 -8.58 6.17 9.39
CA ASP A 11 -8.04 7.48 9.01
C ASP A 11 -6.90 7.29 8.00
N ARG A 12 -7.11 7.81 6.79
CA ARG A 12 -6.12 7.80 5.70
C ARG A 12 -5.60 9.20 5.36
N SER A 13 -5.93 10.22 6.16
CA SER A 13 -5.60 11.63 5.89
C SER A 13 -4.10 11.92 5.78
N LYS A 14 -3.26 11.09 6.38
CA LYS A 14 -1.79 11.22 6.36
C LYS A 14 -1.11 10.49 5.20
N LEU A 15 -1.87 9.72 4.41
CA LEU A 15 -1.34 8.99 3.27
C LEU A 15 -1.35 9.85 2.02
N ARG A 16 -0.50 9.50 1.05
CA ARG A 16 -0.45 10.20 -0.23
C ARG A 16 -1.72 9.95 -1.04
N TYR A 17 -2.17 8.70 -1.11
CA TYR A 17 -3.46 8.34 -1.70
C TYR A 17 -4.34 7.63 -0.66
N PRO A 18 -5.68 7.80 -0.71
CA PRO A 18 -6.60 7.08 0.18
C PRO A 18 -6.47 5.55 0.06
N SER A 19 -6.01 5.06 -1.09
CA SER A 19 -5.77 3.64 -1.39
C SER A 19 -4.44 3.09 -0.84
N ASP A 20 -3.53 3.95 -0.38
CA ASP A 20 -2.24 3.50 0.14
C ASP A 20 -2.41 2.69 1.43
N LEU A 21 -1.44 1.84 1.71
CA LEU A 21 -1.42 1.04 2.92
C LEU A 21 -0.90 1.85 4.11
N THR A 22 -1.56 1.69 5.25
CA THR A 22 -1.01 2.07 6.57
C THR A 22 0.21 1.22 6.92
N ASP A 23 0.97 1.61 7.94
CA ASP A 23 2.16 0.86 8.37
C ASP A 23 1.78 -0.52 8.92
N GLU A 24 0.65 -0.61 9.63
CA GLU A 24 0.10 -1.85 10.19
C GLU A 24 -0.35 -2.81 9.08
N GLU A 25 -1.06 -2.31 8.07
CA GLU A 25 -1.47 -3.11 6.90
C GLU A 25 -0.25 -3.56 6.09
N TRP A 26 0.74 -2.67 5.92
CA TRP A 26 1.99 -3.01 5.25
C TRP A 26 2.77 -4.09 6.01
N ALA A 27 2.77 -4.07 7.34
CA ALA A 27 3.41 -5.08 8.16
C ALA A 27 2.84 -6.49 7.93
N LEU A 28 1.54 -6.60 7.65
CA LEU A 28 0.92 -7.88 7.29
C LEU A 28 1.36 -8.33 5.89
N ILE A 29 1.29 -7.44 4.90
CA ILE A 29 1.55 -7.76 3.49
C ILE A 29 3.03 -8.08 3.23
N ARG A 30 3.95 -7.32 3.81
CA ARG A 30 5.40 -7.45 3.54
C ARG A 30 5.94 -8.85 3.84
N THR A 31 5.32 -9.57 4.77
CA THR A 31 5.74 -10.92 5.17
C THR A 31 5.41 -11.98 4.13
N LEU A 32 4.41 -11.70 3.28
CA LEU A 32 3.96 -12.59 2.20
C LEU A 32 4.79 -12.40 0.93
N ILE A 33 5.55 -11.31 0.84
CA ILE A 33 6.38 -11.01 -0.34
C ILE A 33 7.77 -11.62 -0.12
N PRO A 34 8.17 -12.60 -0.95
CA PRO A 34 9.47 -13.23 -0.78
C PRO A 34 10.61 -12.21 -1.00
N PRO A 35 11.77 -12.47 -0.37
CA PRO A 35 12.96 -11.68 -0.63
C PRO A 35 13.36 -11.78 -2.11
N ALA A 36 14.12 -10.80 -2.58
CA ALA A 36 14.64 -10.85 -3.94
C ALA A 36 15.51 -12.10 -4.13
N LYS A 37 15.33 -12.79 -5.25
CA LYS A 37 16.13 -13.97 -5.58
C LYS A 37 17.60 -13.56 -5.81
N PRO A 38 18.57 -14.42 -5.44
CA PRO A 38 19.97 -14.18 -5.77
C PRO A 38 20.21 -14.34 -7.28
N GLY A 39 21.18 -13.60 -7.81
CA GLY A 39 21.54 -13.61 -9.24
C GLY A 39 20.59 -12.80 -10.13
N GLY A 40 20.95 -12.66 -11.40
CA GLY A 40 20.18 -11.89 -12.38
C GLY A 40 20.10 -10.39 -12.09
N ASN A 41 19.04 -9.74 -12.60
CA ASN A 41 18.79 -8.34 -12.31
C ASN A 41 18.25 -8.17 -10.87
N LYS A 42 18.96 -7.39 -10.06
CA LYS A 42 18.58 -7.18 -8.65
C LYS A 42 17.31 -6.34 -8.57
N ARG A 43 16.41 -6.70 -7.65
CA ARG A 43 15.25 -5.84 -7.32
C ARG A 43 15.77 -4.55 -6.67
N THR A 44 15.61 -3.43 -7.36
CA THR A 44 16.01 -2.08 -6.89
C THR A 44 14.82 -1.20 -6.48
N VAL A 45 13.60 -1.67 -6.73
CA VAL A 45 12.37 -0.91 -6.42
C VAL A 45 12.00 -1.01 -4.95
N GLU A 46 11.34 0.05 -4.46
CA GLU A 46 10.68 0.04 -3.16
C GLU A 46 9.36 -0.76 -3.27
N VAL A 47 9.28 -1.87 -2.54
CA VAL A 47 8.19 -2.85 -2.72
C VAL A 47 6.84 -2.31 -2.25
N ARG A 48 6.82 -1.49 -1.18
CA ARG A 48 5.59 -0.86 -0.69
C ARG A 48 5.01 0.08 -1.74
N ALA A 49 5.83 0.86 -2.43
CA ALA A 49 5.41 1.77 -3.49
C ALA A 49 4.79 1.01 -4.65
N VAL A 50 5.33 -0.15 -5.01
CA VAL A 50 4.72 -1.03 -6.02
C VAL A 50 3.33 -1.50 -5.55
N VAL A 51 3.21 -1.97 -4.31
CA VAL A 51 1.93 -2.45 -3.77
C VAL A 51 0.92 -1.31 -3.64
N ASN A 52 1.32 -0.13 -3.16
CA ASN A 52 0.49 1.07 -3.13
C ASN A 52 0.00 1.43 -4.54
N GLY A 53 0.87 1.34 -5.55
CA GLY A 53 0.49 1.51 -6.95
C GLY A 53 -0.55 0.50 -7.44
N VAL A 54 -0.43 -0.77 -7.05
CA VAL A 54 -1.45 -1.80 -7.35
C VAL A 54 -2.78 -1.45 -6.65
N MET A 55 -2.76 -1.08 -5.36
CA MET A 55 -3.97 -0.70 -4.63
C MET A 55 -4.63 0.54 -5.23
N TYR A 56 -3.84 1.51 -5.71
CA TYR A 56 -4.33 2.67 -6.43
C TYR A 56 -5.10 2.27 -7.70
N ILE A 57 -4.51 1.40 -8.53
CA ILE A 57 -5.16 0.91 -9.75
C ILE A 57 -6.44 0.17 -9.41
N LEU A 58 -6.43 -0.72 -8.41
CA LEU A 58 -7.61 -1.47 -7.98
C LEU A 58 -8.72 -0.58 -7.42
N SER A 59 -8.36 0.52 -6.76
CA SER A 59 -9.32 1.45 -6.15
C SER A 59 -9.90 2.47 -7.13
N THR A 60 -9.15 2.89 -8.15
CA THR A 60 -9.51 4.04 -9.00
C THR A 60 -9.62 3.71 -10.48
N GLY A 61 -9.05 2.58 -10.92
CA GLY A 61 -8.90 2.27 -12.35
C GLY A 61 -7.76 3.02 -13.04
N CYS A 62 -6.75 3.51 -12.30
CA CYS A 62 -5.61 4.28 -12.84
C CYS A 62 -6.02 5.64 -13.45
N GLN A 63 -6.96 6.32 -12.81
CA GLN A 63 -7.33 7.67 -13.20
C GLN A 63 -6.19 8.64 -12.89
N TRP A 64 -6.10 9.76 -13.61
CA TRP A 64 -5.18 10.83 -13.21
C TRP A 64 -5.76 11.55 -12.00
N ALA A 65 -4.97 11.69 -10.94
CA ALA A 65 -5.31 12.60 -9.84
C ALA A 65 -5.06 14.04 -10.32
N ALA A 66 -6.11 14.87 -10.32
CA ALA A 66 -6.04 16.30 -10.62
C ALA A 66 -5.53 17.09 -9.41
#